data_AF-A0A7S2J020-F1
#
_entry.id   AF-A0A7S2J020-F1
#
_cell.length_a   1.000
_cell.length_b   1.000
_cell.length_c   1.000
_cell.angle_alpha   90.00
_cell.angle_beta   90.00
_cell.angle_gamma   90.00
#
_symmetry.space_group_name_H-M   'P 1'
#
loop_
_entity.id
_entity.type
_entity.pdbx_description
1 polymer ?
#
loop_
_entity_poly.entity_id
_entity_poly.type
_entity_poly.pdbx_seq_one_letter_code
_entity_poly.pdbx_strand_id
1 'polypeptide(L)'
;DEAAIAVMAKLAKMRKESIDMFEKAGAAERAADEKFELALLEEYLPAKADEATVRGWITDAIADACPDGPNMKLMGKVMGALNKAHGKEIDNKAASAWVREMLQS
;
A
#
# COMPACT_ATOMS: atom_id res chain seq x y z
N ASP A 1 -5.10 -18.90 11.57
CA ASP A 1 -5.27 -18.06 12.76
C ASP A 1 -4.85 -16.63 12.44
N GLU A 2 -5.55 -15.62 12.98
CA GLU A 2 -5.30 -14.20 12.69
C GLU A 2 -3.90 -13.77 13.12
N ALA A 3 -3.38 -14.30 14.23
CA ALA A 3 -2.02 -14.02 14.68
C ALA A 3 -0.97 -14.49 13.67
N ALA A 4 -1.18 -15.66 13.04
CA ALA A 4 -0.29 -16.17 12.00
C ALA A 4 -0.33 -15.26 10.74
N ILE A 5 -1.53 -14.83 10.31
CA ILE A 5 -1.67 -13.90 9.18
C ILE A 5 -0.95 -12.57 9.46
N ALA A 6 -1.05 -12.06 10.69
CA ALA A 6 -0.35 -10.83 11.08
C ALA A 6 1.18 -10.96 11.02
N VAL A 7 1.72 -12.12 11.44
CA VAL A 7 3.16 -12.41 11.32
C VAL A 7 3.57 -12.51 9.85
N MET A 8 2.82 -13.23 9.02
CA MET A 8 3.10 -13.36 7.59
C MET A 8 3.05 -12.00 6.88
N ALA A 9 2.08 -11.15 7.22
CA ALA A 9 1.97 -9.79 6.68
C ALA A 9 3.17 -8.92 7.07
N LYS A 10 3.67 -9.07 8.31
CA LYS A 10 4.89 -8.40 8.76
C LYS A 10 6.12 -8.86 7.97
N LEU A 11 6.26 -10.17 7.73
CA LEU A 11 7.35 -10.71 6.92
C LEU A 11 7.30 -10.17 5.48
N ALA A 12 6.13 -10.19 4.84
CA ALA A 12 5.95 -9.66 3.49
C ALA A 12 6.35 -8.17 3.42
N LYS A 13 5.98 -7.38 4.44
CA LYS A 13 6.41 -5.99 4.55
C LYS A 13 7.94 -5.86 4.65
N MET A 14 8.60 -6.70 5.44
CA MET A 14 10.06 -6.69 5.55
C MET A 14 10.73 -6.98 4.21
N ARG A 15 10.24 -7.97 3.44
CA ARG A 15 10.75 -8.26 2.09
C ARG A 15 10.58 -7.05 1.15
N LYS A 16 9.41 -6.40 1.13
CA LYS A 16 9.18 -5.16 0.35
C LYS A 16 10.17 -4.04 0.69
N GLU A 17 10.50 -3.86 1.97
CA GLU A 17 11.49 -2.88 2.42
C GLU A 17 12.91 -3.27 1.99
N SER A 18 13.28 -4.55 2.09
CA SER A 18 14.56 -5.07 1.63
C SER A 18 14.74 -4.98 0.11
N ILE A 19 13.70 -5.23 -0.68
CA ILE A 19 13.70 -5.07 -2.15
C ILE A 19 14.08 -3.63 -2.50
N ASP A 20 13.38 -2.64 -1.94
CA ASP A 20 13.64 -1.22 -2.20
C ASP A 20 15.09 -0.84 -1.80
N MET A 21 15.57 -1.35 -0.66
CA MET A 21 16.96 -1.12 -0.23
C MET A 21 17.99 -1.74 -1.19
N PHE A 22 17.79 -2.99 -1.62
CA PHE A 22 18.73 -3.67 -2.51
C PHE A 22 18.71 -3.09 -3.93
N GLU A 23 17.55 -2.72 -4.46
CA GLU A 23 17.44 -2.04 -5.75
C GLU A 23 18.15 -0.69 -5.73
N LYS A 24 17.95 0.12 -4.68
CA LYS A 24 18.66 1.40 -4.50
C LYS A 24 20.17 1.23 -4.37
N ALA A 25 20.63 0.09 -3.83
CA ALA A 25 22.04 -0.24 -3.70
C ALA A 25 22.64 -0.90 -4.96
N GLY A 26 21.87 -1.09 -6.04
CA GLY A 26 22.31 -1.78 -7.26
C GLY A 26 22.55 -3.28 -7.09
N ALA A 27 22.05 -3.88 -6.00
CA ALA A 27 22.23 -5.29 -5.66
C ALA A 27 21.09 -6.15 -6.23
N ALA A 28 21.01 -6.25 -7.56
CA ALA A 28 19.88 -6.86 -8.27
C ALA A 28 19.61 -8.33 -7.89
N GLU A 29 20.66 -9.14 -7.67
CA GLU A 29 20.51 -10.55 -7.27
C GLU A 29 19.81 -10.68 -5.92
N ARG A 30 20.25 -9.92 -4.91
CA ARG A 30 19.59 -9.91 -3.58
C ARG A 30 18.16 -9.37 -3.65
N ALA A 31 17.89 -8.40 -4.51
CA ALA A 31 16.52 -7.93 -4.73
C ALA A 31 15.64 -9.02 -5.37
N ALA A 32 16.19 -9.85 -6.25
CA ALA A 32 15.46 -10.97 -6.88
C ALA A 32 15.12 -12.06 -5.85
N ASP A 33 16.04 -12.40 -4.95
CA ASP A 33 15.79 -13.37 -3.86
C ASP A 33 14.62 -12.90 -2.97
N GLU A 34 14.64 -11.63 -2.56
CA GLU A 34 13.57 -11.05 -1.74
C GLU A 34 12.23 -11.00 -2.48
N LYS A 35 12.22 -10.75 -3.79
CA LYS A 35 11.00 -10.80 -4.62
C LYS A 35 10.42 -12.20 -4.70
N PHE A 36 11.27 -13.21 -4.81
CA PHE A 36 10.84 -14.60 -4.82
C PHE A 36 10.19 -14.99 -3.49
N GLU A 37 10.83 -14.67 -2.37
CA GLU A 37 10.26 -14.92 -1.04
C GLU A 37 8.96 -14.14 -0.81
N LEU A 38 8.89 -12.87 -1.26
CA LEU A 38 7.68 -12.07 -1.16
C LEU A 38 6.51 -12.74 -1.89
N ALA A 39 6.72 -13.23 -3.12
CA ALA A 39 5.69 -13.90 -3.89
C ALA A 39 5.13 -15.13 -3.15
N LEU A 40 6.00 -15.94 -2.55
CA LEU A 40 5.58 -17.09 -1.73
C LEU A 40 4.78 -16.66 -0.51
N LEU A 41 5.17 -15.58 0.19
CA LEU A 41 4.42 -15.09 1.34
C LEU A 41 3.03 -14.57 0.95
N GLU A 42 2.92 -13.90 -0.21
CA GLU A 42 1.67 -13.33 -0.71
C GLU A 42 0.64 -14.41 -1.07
N GLU A 43 1.04 -15.64 -1.42
CA GLU A 43 0.13 -16.78 -1.60
C GLU A 43 -0.66 -17.15 -0.32
N TYR A 44 -0.11 -16.84 0.86
CA TYR A 44 -0.74 -17.15 2.15
C TYR A 44 -1.48 -15.95 2.76
N LEU A 45 -1.43 -14.78 2.11
CA LEU A 45 -2.08 -13.58 2.59
C LEU A 45 -3.39 -13.34 1.84
N PRO A 46 -4.37 -12.67 2.48
CA PRO A 46 -5.53 -12.17 1.76
C PRO A 46 -5.08 -11.28 0.60
N ALA A 47 -5.66 -11.52 -0.58
CA ALA A 47 -5.38 -10.74 -1.78
C ALA A 47 -5.60 -9.25 -1.52
N LYS A 48 -4.65 -8.44 -1.96
CA LYS A 48 -4.77 -6.98 -1.98
C LYS A 48 -5.32 -6.52 -3.31
N ALA A 49 -6.03 -5.41 -3.31
CA ALA A 49 -6.45 -4.74 -4.53
C ALA A 49 -5.23 -4.22 -5.30
N ASP A 50 -5.33 -4.24 -6.63
CA ASP A 50 -4.30 -3.67 -7.49
C ASP A 50 -4.28 -2.14 -7.45
N GLU A 51 -3.20 -1.55 -7.99
CA GLU A 51 -3.02 -0.09 -7.98
C GLU A 51 -4.17 0.67 -8.64
N ALA A 52 -4.68 0.18 -9.77
CA ALA A 52 -5.76 0.85 -10.50
C ALA A 52 -7.04 0.93 -9.67
N THR A 53 -7.40 -0.18 -9.02
CA THR A 53 -8.56 -0.27 -8.14
C THR A 53 -8.40 0.66 -6.93
N VAL A 54 -7.22 0.65 -6.28
CA VAL A 54 -6.97 1.52 -5.12
C VAL A 54 -6.99 2.99 -5.50
N ARG A 55 -6.42 3.38 -6.66
CA ARG A 55 -6.49 4.76 -7.16
C ARG A 55 -7.93 5.19 -7.46
N GLY A 56 -8.79 4.29 -7.91
CA GLY A 56 -10.23 4.51 -8.01
C GLY A 56 -10.85 4.88 -6.66
N TRP A 57 -10.64 4.04 -5.64
CA TRP A 57 -11.13 4.31 -4.29
C TRP A 57 -10.57 5.60 -3.67
N ILE A 58 -9.32 5.94 -3.98
CA ILE A 58 -8.72 7.22 -3.56
C ILE A 58 -9.44 8.40 -4.22
N THR A 59 -9.80 8.29 -5.50
CA THR A 59 -10.56 9.33 -6.22
C THR A 59 -11.90 9.60 -5.53
N ASP A 60 -12.63 8.52 -5.23
CA ASP A 60 -13.92 8.61 -4.52
C ASP A 60 -13.74 9.23 -3.12
N ALA A 61 -12.72 8.79 -2.38
CA ALA A 61 -12.42 9.32 -1.05
C ALA A 61 -12.00 10.80 -1.08
N ILE A 62 -11.31 11.26 -2.14
CA ILE A 62 -10.97 12.68 -2.33
C ILE A 62 -12.23 13.48 -2.64
N ALA A 63 -13.10 13.00 -3.53
CA ALA A 63 -14.36 13.69 -3.86
C ALA A 63 -15.23 13.92 -2.62
N ASP A 64 -15.29 12.93 -1.71
CA ASP A 64 -16.03 13.04 -0.45
C ASP A 64 -15.33 13.91 0.59
N ALA A 65 -14.01 13.80 0.69
CA ALA A 65 -13.26 14.45 1.76
C ALA A 65 -12.94 15.92 1.45
N CYS A 66 -12.77 16.26 0.16
CA CYS A 66 -12.20 17.49 -0.37
C CYS A 66 -13.18 18.18 -1.35
N PRO A 67 -14.32 18.72 -0.87
CA PRO A 67 -15.36 19.31 -1.74
C PRO A 67 -14.89 20.54 -2.52
N ASP A 68 -13.87 21.25 -2.01
CA ASP A 68 -13.26 22.42 -2.65
C ASP A 68 -12.04 22.06 -3.52
N GLY A 69 -11.83 20.77 -3.80
CA GLY A 69 -10.71 20.24 -4.58
C GLY A 69 -9.55 19.69 -3.72
N PRO A 70 -8.56 19.04 -4.36
CA PRO A 70 -7.48 18.33 -3.69
C PRO A 70 -6.72 19.23 -2.69
N ASN A 71 -6.59 18.74 -1.46
CA ASN A 71 -5.96 19.49 -0.37
C ASN A 71 -5.15 18.58 0.55
N MET A 72 -3.83 18.78 0.57
CA MET A 72 -2.91 18.03 1.44
C MET A 72 -3.26 18.09 2.93
N LYS A 73 -3.92 19.15 3.41
CA LYS A 73 -4.38 19.23 4.81
C LYS A 73 -5.47 18.19 5.13
N LEU A 74 -6.17 17.70 4.12
CA LEU A 74 -7.23 16.71 4.23
C LEU A 74 -6.75 15.28 4.00
N MET A 75 -5.44 15.05 3.81
CA MET A 75 -4.86 13.71 3.62
C MET A 75 -5.28 12.73 4.72
N GLY A 76 -5.31 13.15 5.98
CA GLY A 76 -5.74 12.31 7.10
C GLY A 76 -7.22 11.91 7.00
N LYS A 77 -8.07 12.80 6.49
CA LYS A 77 -9.50 12.53 6.26
C LYS A 77 -9.69 11.54 5.11
N VAL A 78 -8.97 11.73 4.00
CA VAL A 78 -8.98 10.81 2.84
C VAL A 78 -8.51 9.42 3.25
N MET A 79 -7.35 9.31 3.92
CA MET A 79 -6.83 8.03 4.40
C MET A 79 -7.74 7.37 5.45
N GLY A 80 -8.43 8.15 6.28
CA GLY A 80 -9.42 7.66 7.23
C GLY A 80 -10.63 7.04 6.56
N ALA A 81 -11.18 7.71 5.52
CA ALA A 81 -12.27 7.19 4.72
C ALA A 81 -11.87 5.90 3.98
N LEU A 82 -10.70 5.91 3.34
CA LEU A 82 -10.17 4.76 2.61
C LEU A 82 -9.95 3.55 3.53
N ASN A 83 -9.36 3.74 4.72
CA ASN A 83 -9.17 2.65 5.67
C ASN A 83 -10.48 2.11 6.24
N LYS A 84 -11.48 2.98 6.44
CA LYS A 84 -12.80 2.56 6.91
C LYS A 84 -13.51 1.67 5.89
N ALA A 85 -13.39 1.96 4.60
CA ALA A 85 -14.03 1.21 3.53
C ALA A 85 -13.22 -0.02 3.08
N HIS A 86 -11.91 0.14 2.90
CA HIS A 86 -11.05 -0.81 2.18
C HIS A 86 -9.76 -1.17 2.93
N GLY A 87 -9.64 -0.87 4.23
CA GLY A 87 -8.38 -1.02 4.98
C GLY A 87 -7.76 -2.42 4.96
N LYS A 88 -8.58 -3.47 4.82
CA LYS A 88 -8.12 -4.87 4.69
C LYS A 88 -7.63 -5.22 3.29
N GLU A 89 -8.06 -4.48 2.27
CA GLU A 89 -7.82 -4.74 0.86
C GLU A 89 -6.63 -3.93 0.32
N ILE A 90 -6.20 -2.88 1.03
CA ILE A 90 -5.11 -2.00 0.60
C ILE A 90 -3.76 -2.34 1.27
N ASP A 91 -2.67 -2.00 0.56
CA ASP A 91 -1.36 -1.76 1.16
C ASP A 91 -1.31 -0.30 1.62
N ASN A 92 -1.31 -0.07 2.93
CA ASN A 92 -1.40 1.27 3.50
C ASN A 92 -0.20 2.17 3.15
N LYS A 93 1.00 1.61 2.90
CA LYS A 93 2.18 2.38 2.51
C LYS A 93 2.03 2.89 1.08
N ALA A 94 1.62 2.01 0.17
CA ALA A 94 1.35 2.36 -1.22
C ALA A 94 0.19 3.35 -1.34
N ALA A 95 -0.95 3.07 -0.68
CA ALA A 95 -2.12 3.94 -0.69
C ALA A 95 -1.80 5.35 -0.16
N SER A 96 -1.00 5.46 0.91
CA SER A 96 -0.57 6.76 1.44
C SER A 96 0.29 7.56 0.45
N ALA A 97 1.11 6.89 -0.36
CA ALA A 97 1.93 7.53 -1.39
C ALA A 97 1.05 8.05 -2.53
N TRP A 98 0.12 7.22 -3.02
CA TRP A 98 -0.82 7.60 -4.09
C TRP A 98 -1.78 8.71 -3.65
N VAL A 99 -2.30 8.67 -2.42
CA VAL A 99 -3.12 9.77 -1.87
C VAL A 99 -2.33 11.07 -1.85
N ARG A 100 -1.07 11.06 -1.41
CA ARG A 100 -0.22 12.25 -1.43
C ARG A 100 -0.02 12.78 -2.85
N GLU A 101 0.31 11.90 -3.80
CA GLU A 101 0.49 12.25 -5.21
C GLU A 101 -0.77 12.95 -5.77
N MET A 102 -1.94 12.35 -5.55
CA MET A 102 -3.22 12.86 -6.06
C MET A 102 -3.71 14.12 -5.36
N LEU A 103 -3.29 14.37 -4.11
CA LEU A 103 -3.60 15.60 -3.38
C LEU A 103 -2.64 16.76 -3.66
N GLN A 104 -1.50 16.49 -4.30
CA GLN A 104 -0.52 17.48 -4.74
C GLN A 104 -0.69 17.88 -6.22
N SER A 105 -1.49 17.10 -6.96
CA SER A 105 -1.86 17.34 -8.35
C SER A 105 -2.98 18.36 -8.44
#